data_AF-A0A2D8XMA4-F1
#
_entry.id   AF-A0A2D8XMA4-F1
#
_cell.length_a   1.000
_cell.length_b   1.000
_cell.length_c   1.000
_cell.angle_alpha   90.00
_cell.angle_beta   90.00
_cell.angle_gamma   90.00
#
_symmetry.space_group_name_H-M   'P 1'
#
loop_
_entity.id
_entity.type
_entity.pdbx_description
1 polymer ?
#
loop_
_entity_poly.entity_id
_entity_poly.type
_entity_poly.pdbx_seq_one_letter_code
_entity_poly.pdbx_strand_id
1 'polypeptide(L)'
;MAFKLGSNKGLNANSGDIKSKFKFKKADLSVPGIPVYKKKLDGGILGEANMDGSIYISKDVDDNDPMMNRVLNHEAQHITAMNIGNETYDDNAVYFNGEVWPRGNGYIMNPHTGKKLKEGDPSLPWESNKID
;
A
#
# COMPACT_ATOMS: atom_id res chain seq x y z
N MET A 1 -44.41 4.76 -3.53
CA MET A 1 -43.28 4.12 -2.83
C MET A 1 -42.46 5.22 -2.19
N ALA A 2 -42.32 5.25 -0.87
CA ALA A 2 -41.59 6.31 -0.16
C ALA A 2 -40.14 5.85 0.08
N PHE A 3 -39.21 6.45 -0.64
CA PHE A 3 -37.77 6.25 -0.43
C PHE A 3 -37.37 7.02 0.83
N LYS A 4 -36.99 6.30 1.89
CA LYS A 4 -36.45 6.88 3.13
C LYS A 4 -35.03 7.36 2.85
N LEU A 5 -34.83 8.68 2.66
CA LEU A 5 -33.49 9.27 2.65
C LEU A 5 -32.82 8.97 4.00
N GLY A 6 -31.62 8.39 3.95
CA GLY A 6 -30.84 8.04 5.14
C GLY A 6 -30.54 9.24 6.03
N SER A 7 -30.33 8.98 7.31
CA SER A 7 -30.00 10.00 8.31
C SER A 7 -28.62 10.61 8.03
N ASN A 8 -28.56 11.91 7.74
CA ASN A 8 -27.29 12.63 7.59
C ASN A 8 -26.75 13.05 8.96
N LYS A 9 -25.50 12.68 9.27
CA LYS A 9 -24.79 13.13 10.47
C LYS A 9 -23.93 14.34 10.13
N GLY A 10 -24.52 15.53 10.22
CA GLY A 10 -23.83 16.81 10.01
C GLY A 10 -23.12 17.34 11.27
N LEU A 11 -22.24 18.33 11.07
CA LEU A 11 -21.69 19.14 12.16
C LEU A 11 -22.82 20.00 12.75
N ASN A 12 -23.04 19.91 14.06
CA ASN A 12 -24.05 20.71 14.77
C ASN A 12 -23.33 21.70 15.69
N ALA A 13 -23.49 22.99 15.40
CA ALA A 13 -23.01 24.10 16.21
C ALA A 13 -24.22 24.79 16.84
N ASN A 14 -24.19 25.02 18.15
CA ASN A 14 -25.24 25.72 18.87
C ASN A 14 -24.58 26.80 19.73
N SER A 15 -24.95 28.06 19.52
CA SER A 15 -24.43 29.23 20.24
C SER A 15 -22.91 29.36 20.26
N GLY A 16 -22.25 29.11 19.11
CA GLY A 16 -20.79 29.22 18.97
C GLY A 16 -20.00 27.98 19.43
N ASP A 17 -20.64 27.03 20.11
CA ASP A 17 -20.03 25.78 20.53
C ASP A 17 -20.30 24.64 19.53
N ILE A 18 -19.23 24.04 18.99
CA ILE A 18 -19.31 22.86 18.13
C ILE A 18 -19.52 21.63 19.00
N LYS A 19 -20.78 21.16 19.09
CA LYS A 19 -21.18 20.00 19.91
C LYS A 19 -20.78 18.66 19.29
N SER A 20 -20.72 18.60 17.95
CA SER A 20 -20.28 17.42 17.20
C SER A 20 -19.07 17.80 16.37
N LYS A 21 -17.87 17.41 16.80
CA LYS A 21 -16.66 17.46 15.99
C LYS A 21 -16.45 16.09 15.35
N PHE A 22 -16.16 16.05 14.05
CA PHE A 22 -15.59 14.85 13.44
C PHE A 22 -14.24 14.60 14.10
N LYS A 23 -14.21 13.68 15.07
CA LYS A 23 -12.97 13.19 15.64
C LYS A 23 -12.45 12.10 14.72
N PHE A 24 -11.46 12.42 13.91
CA PHE A 24 -10.62 11.39 13.31
C PHE A 24 -9.86 10.75 14.48
N LYS A 25 -10.24 9.52 14.85
CA LYS A 25 -9.39 8.74 15.76
C LYS A 25 -8.05 8.59 15.05
N LYS A 26 -6.95 8.92 15.74
CA LYS A 26 -5.61 8.46 15.33
C LYS A 26 -5.69 6.95 15.44
N ALA A 27 -6.10 6.28 14.36
CA ALA A 27 -6.15 4.83 14.36
C ALA A 27 -4.72 4.33 14.39
N ASP A 28 -4.49 3.24 15.11
CA ASP A 28 -3.36 2.34 14.86
C ASP A 28 -3.16 2.19 13.35
N LEU A 29 -1.90 2.06 12.93
CA LEU A 29 -1.47 1.88 11.54
C LEU A 29 -2.53 1.14 10.71
N SER A 30 -3.36 1.88 9.99
CA SER A 30 -4.48 1.31 9.29
C SER A 30 -4.68 2.08 8.01
N VAL A 31 -4.41 1.39 6.90
CA VAL A 31 -4.78 1.86 5.58
C VAL A 31 -6.24 1.47 5.36
N PRO A 32 -7.13 2.40 4.95
CA PRO A 32 -8.54 2.10 4.79
C PRO A 32 -8.75 0.93 3.81
N GLY A 33 -9.41 -0.14 4.27
CA GLY A 33 -9.73 -1.29 3.44
C GLY A 33 -8.59 -2.30 3.23
N ILE A 34 -7.41 -2.08 3.82
CA ILE A 34 -6.26 -2.98 3.74
C ILE A 34 -5.88 -3.44 5.15
N PRO A 35 -5.90 -4.75 5.46
CA PRO A 35 -5.49 -5.24 6.75
C PRO A 35 -3.97 -5.07 6.93
N VAL A 36 -3.58 -4.41 8.02
CA VAL A 36 -2.17 -4.18 8.39
C VAL A 36 -1.84 -5.03 9.63
N TYR A 37 -0.77 -5.82 9.56
CA TYR A 37 -0.31 -6.65 10.66
C TYR A 37 1.14 -6.34 11.02
N LYS A 38 1.45 -6.27 12.31
CA LYS A 38 2.84 -6.17 12.78
C LYS A 38 3.43 -7.58 12.91
N LYS A 39 4.51 -7.83 12.19
CA LYS A 39 5.24 -9.09 12.21
C LYS A 39 6.74 -8.81 12.35
N LYS A 40 7.50 -9.78 12.85
CA LYS A 40 8.96 -9.69 12.77
C LYS A 40 9.37 -10.05 11.34
N LEU A 41 9.72 -9.03 10.56
CA LEU A 41 10.29 -9.19 9.22
C LEU A 41 11.80 -9.41 9.33
N ASP A 42 12.37 -10.15 8.38
CA ASP A 42 13.81 -10.44 8.36
C ASP A 42 14.58 -9.38 7.56
N GLY A 43 15.87 -9.22 7.84
CA GLY A 43 16.78 -8.51 6.93
C GLY A 43 16.59 -7.00 6.74
N GLY A 44 16.02 -6.27 7.72
CA GLY A 44 15.89 -4.81 7.63
C GLY A 44 14.74 -4.33 6.74
N ILE A 45 13.84 -5.23 6.36
CA ILE A 45 12.59 -4.91 5.66
C ILE A 45 11.64 -4.24 6.66
N LEU A 46 11.16 -3.04 6.30
CA LEU A 46 10.25 -2.26 7.15
C LEU A 46 8.78 -2.59 6.89
N GLY A 47 8.44 -2.98 5.66
CA GLY A 47 7.10 -3.38 5.26
C GLY A 47 7.11 -4.37 4.08
N GLU A 48 6.07 -5.17 3.98
CA GLU A 48 5.87 -6.19 2.94
C GLU A 48 4.39 -6.28 2.57
N ALA A 49 4.06 -5.99 1.32
CA ALA A 49 2.75 -6.20 0.72
C ALA A 49 2.60 -7.65 0.22
N ASN A 50 1.58 -8.35 0.71
CA ASN A 50 1.28 -9.72 0.33
C ASN A 50 0.21 -9.79 -0.77
N MET A 51 0.25 -10.84 -1.59
CA MET A 51 -0.76 -11.10 -2.63
C MET A 51 -2.18 -11.34 -2.07
N ASP A 52 -2.32 -11.66 -0.78
CA ASP A 52 -3.61 -11.80 -0.11
C ASP A 52 -4.31 -10.45 0.16
N GLY A 53 -3.65 -9.33 -0.19
CA GLY A 53 -4.15 -7.99 0.05
C GLY A 53 -3.76 -7.44 1.41
N SER A 54 -2.90 -8.11 2.19
CA SER A 54 -2.46 -7.67 3.51
C SER A 54 -1.07 -7.03 3.50
N ILE A 55 -0.86 -6.05 4.39
CA ILE A 55 0.44 -5.40 4.59
C ILE A 55 1.03 -5.89 5.91
N TYR A 56 2.25 -6.40 5.87
CA TYR A 56 3.04 -6.70 7.05
C TYR A 56 4.03 -5.58 7.32
N ILE A 57 4.17 -5.22 8.59
CA ILE A 57 5.09 -4.19 9.03
C ILE A 57 6.00 -4.75 10.10
N SER A 58 7.27 -4.37 10.04
CA SER A 58 8.22 -4.76 11.06
C SER A 58 7.80 -4.22 12.42
N LYS A 59 7.67 -5.13 13.39
CA LYS A 59 7.37 -4.79 14.80
C LYS A 59 8.43 -3.91 15.48
N ASP A 60 9.61 -3.81 14.88
CA ASP A 60 10.76 -3.11 15.44
C ASP A 60 10.75 -1.60 15.09
N VAL A 61 9.81 -1.15 14.24
CA VAL A 61 9.64 0.25 13.83
C VAL A 61 8.57 0.93 14.69
N ASP A 62 8.85 2.17 15.13
CA ASP A 62 7.90 2.95 15.93
C ASP A 62 6.72 3.44 15.10
N ASP A 63 5.53 3.40 15.69
CA ASP A 63 4.27 3.81 15.05
C ASP A 63 4.20 5.32 14.76
N ASN A 64 4.98 6.12 15.49
CA ASN A 64 5.06 7.56 15.29
C ASN A 64 6.17 7.98 14.33
N ASP A 65 6.94 7.03 13.80
CA ASP A 65 7.97 7.36 12.83
C ASP A 65 7.33 7.84 11.52
N PRO A 66 7.67 9.04 10.99
CA PRO A 66 7.21 9.46 9.67
C PRO A 66 7.58 8.46 8.56
N MET A 67 8.65 7.68 8.73
CA MET A 67 9.04 6.60 7.81
C MET A 67 8.01 5.48 7.76
N MET A 68 7.29 5.22 8.85
CA MET A 68 6.23 4.21 8.88
C MET A 68 5.08 4.56 7.92
N ASN A 69 4.65 5.82 7.92
CA ASN A 69 3.57 6.27 7.02
C ASN A 69 4.00 6.20 5.54
N ARG A 70 5.29 6.43 5.27
CA ARG A 70 5.86 6.32 3.92
C ARG A 70 5.83 4.88 3.44
N VAL A 71 6.35 3.96 4.25
CA VAL A 71 6.32 2.51 3.98
C VAL A 71 4.87 2.02 3.81
N LEU A 72 3.95 2.41 4.70
CA LEU A 72 2.53 2.06 4.57
C LEU A 72 1.92 2.51 3.25
N ASN A 73 2.22 3.74 2.81
CA ASN A 73 1.71 4.27 1.55
C ASN A 73 2.33 3.55 0.35
N HIS A 74 3.62 3.23 0.41
CA HIS A 74 4.33 2.44 -0.59
C HIS A 74 3.69 1.05 -0.77
N GLU A 75 3.52 0.32 0.35
CA GLU A 75 2.89 -1.00 0.34
C GLU A 75 1.42 -0.95 -0.10
N ALA A 76 0.67 0.08 0.31
CA ALA A 76 -0.73 0.27 -0.12
C ALA A 76 -0.86 0.50 -1.63
N GLN A 77 0.12 1.17 -2.24
CA GLN A 77 0.16 1.35 -3.69
C GLN A 77 0.44 0.03 -4.41
N HIS A 78 1.29 -0.86 -3.87
CA HIS A 78 1.46 -2.21 -4.41
C HIS A 78 0.17 -3.03 -4.34
N ILE A 79 -0.50 -3.06 -3.19
CA ILE A 79 -1.80 -3.75 -3.06
C ILE A 79 -2.83 -3.19 -4.03
N THR A 80 -2.88 -1.87 -4.19
CA THR A 80 -3.80 -1.21 -5.13
C THR A 80 -3.46 -1.57 -6.58
N ALA A 81 -2.18 -1.58 -6.96
CA ALA A 81 -1.74 -1.95 -8.29
C ALA A 81 -2.03 -3.42 -8.61
N MET A 82 -1.86 -4.32 -7.63
CA MET A 82 -2.26 -5.72 -7.70
C MET A 82 -3.78 -5.87 -7.88
N ASN A 83 -4.57 -5.13 -7.10
CA ASN A 83 -6.03 -5.19 -7.15
C ASN A 83 -6.61 -4.64 -8.46
N ILE A 84 -5.97 -3.61 -9.04
CA ILE A 84 -6.31 -3.08 -10.36
C ILE A 84 -5.87 -4.06 -11.48
N GLY A 85 -4.88 -4.91 -11.22
CA GLY A 85 -4.29 -5.81 -12.22
C GLY A 85 -3.23 -5.13 -13.10
N ASN A 86 -2.73 -3.97 -12.70
CA ASN A 86 -1.62 -3.29 -13.38
C ASN A 86 -0.27 -3.92 -13.05
N GLU A 87 -0.12 -4.47 -11.84
CA GLU A 87 1.07 -5.17 -11.35
C GLU A 87 0.66 -6.58 -10.94
N THR A 88 1.03 -7.59 -11.73
CA THR A 88 0.87 -9.00 -11.30
C THR A 88 2.21 -9.70 -11.30
N TYR A 89 2.41 -10.52 -10.26
CA TYR A 89 3.60 -11.30 -10.08
C TYR A 89 3.27 -12.76 -10.40
N ASP A 90 4.05 -13.36 -11.28
CA ASP A 90 4.03 -14.79 -11.59
C ASP A 90 5.38 -15.39 -11.19
N ASP A 91 5.44 -16.73 -11.13
CA ASP A 91 6.65 -17.47 -10.79
C ASP A 91 7.78 -17.19 -11.80
N ASN A 92 7.43 -16.86 -13.05
CA ASN A 92 8.37 -16.68 -14.16
C ASN A 92 8.40 -15.28 -14.77
N ALA A 93 7.45 -14.40 -14.43
CA ALA A 93 7.38 -13.06 -15.00
C ALA A 93 6.65 -12.07 -14.09
N VAL A 94 6.96 -10.79 -14.24
CA VAL A 94 6.19 -9.68 -13.67
C VAL A 94 5.44 -9.00 -14.81
N TYR A 95 4.14 -8.84 -14.67
CA TYR A 95 3.34 -8.10 -15.63
C TYR A 95 3.11 -6.71 -15.08
N PHE A 96 3.57 -5.70 -15.84
CA PHE A 96 3.44 -4.30 -15.45
C PHE A 96 2.84 -3.49 -16.60
N ASN A 97 1.69 -2.86 -16.39
CA ASN A 97 1.00 -2.02 -17.37
C ASN A 97 0.86 -2.68 -18.77
N GLY A 98 0.64 -3.99 -18.81
CA GLY A 98 0.51 -4.77 -20.05
C GLY A 98 1.84 -5.24 -20.66
N GLU A 99 2.98 -4.94 -20.04
CA GLU A 99 4.29 -5.46 -20.43
C GLU A 99 4.67 -6.69 -19.62
N VAL A 100 5.37 -7.64 -20.26
CA VAL A 100 5.86 -8.86 -19.60
C VAL A 100 7.34 -8.71 -19.31
N TRP A 101 7.71 -8.75 -18.04
CA TRP A 101 9.08 -8.64 -17.56
C TRP A 101 9.54 -10.02 -17.07
N PRO A 102 10.42 -10.71 -17.83
CA PRO A 102 10.87 -12.05 -17.44
C PRO A 102 11.60 -12.02 -16.10
N ARG A 103 11.18 -12.90 -15.19
CA ARG A 103 11.79 -13.10 -13.87
C ARG A 103 12.52 -14.44 -13.87
N GLY A 104 13.73 -14.47 -13.30
CA GLY A 104 14.49 -15.71 -13.16
C GLY A 104 15.75 -15.53 -12.34
N ASN A 105 16.05 -16.52 -11.49
CA ASN A 105 17.25 -16.55 -10.63
C ASN A 105 17.41 -15.28 -9.74
N GLY A 106 16.31 -14.67 -9.29
CA GLY A 106 16.32 -13.44 -8.47
C GLY A 106 16.59 -12.15 -9.26
N TYR A 107 16.52 -12.21 -10.58
CA TYR A 107 16.64 -11.06 -11.47
C TYR A 107 15.39 -10.88 -12.32
N ILE A 108 15.13 -9.63 -12.66
CA ILE A 108 14.08 -9.21 -13.57
C ILE A 108 14.74 -8.60 -14.79
N MET A 109 14.41 -9.11 -15.97
CA MET A 109 14.93 -8.60 -17.23
C MET A 109 14.00 -7.54 -17.79
N ASN A 110 14.54 -6.36 -18.10
CA ASN A 110 13.80 -5.31 -18.77
C ASN A 110 13.60 -5.68 -20.26
N PRO A 111 12.35 -5.78 -20.75
CA PRO A 111 12.06 -6.20 -22.11
C PRO A 111 12.52 -5.18 -23.17
N HIS A 112 12.61 -3.90 -22.82
CA HIS A 112 13.02 -2.82 -23.74
C HIS A 112 14.53 -2.63 -23.81
N THR A 113 15.21 -2.74 -22.66
CA THR A 113 16.65 -2.45 -22.56
C THR A 113 17.52 -3.69 -22.46
N GLY A 114 16.94 -4.88 -22.20
CA GLY A 114 17.66 -6.13 -21.95
C GLY A 114 18.47 -6.15 -20.65
N LYS A 115 18.38 -5.10 -19.82
CA LYS A 115 19.10 -5.02 -18.54
C LYS A 115 18.50 -6.01 -17.53
N LYS A 116 19.37 -6.72 -16.82
CA LYS A 116 18.99 -7.55 -15.67
C LYS A 116 19.08 -6.70 -14.40
N LEU A 117 17.95 -6.45 -13.79
CA LEU A 117 17.81 -5.77 -12.51
C LEU A 117 17.62 -6.81 -11.42
N LYS A 118 18.08 -6.55 -10.20
CA LYS A 118 17.77 -7.43 -9.07
C LYS A 118 16.27 -7.32 -8.77
N GLU A 119 15.66 -8.41 -8.33
CA GLU A 119 14.29 -8.36 -7.83
C GLU A 119 14.19 -7.40 -6.63
N GLY A 120 13.21 -6.48 -6.67
CA GLY A 120 13.07 -5.39 -5.68
C GLY A 120 14.07 -4.24 -5.85
N ASP A 121 14.72 -4.11 -7.02
CA ASP A 121 15.62 -2.97 -7.28
C ASP A 121 14.82 -1.66 -7.45
N PRO A 122 15.23 -0.55 -6.79
CA PRO A 122 14.55 0.75 -6.89
C PRO A 122 14.49 1.30 -8.33
N SER A 123 15.32 0.79 -9.24
CA SER A 123 15.31 1.18 -10.65
C SER A 123 14.15 0.56 -11.44
N LEU A 124 13.40 -0.37 -10.85
CA LEU A 124 12.23 -0.97 -11.48
C LEU A 124 11.11 0.07 -11.59
N PRO A 125 10.37 0.12 -12.70
CA PRO A 125 9.38 1.17 -12.92
C PRO A 125 8.21 1.14 -11.92
N TRP A 126 7.89 -0.03 -11.34
CA TRP A 126 6.87 -0.14 -10.29
C TRP A 126 7.38 0.14 -8.89
N GLU A 127 8.69 0.10 -8.64
CA GLU A 127 9.31 0.55 -7.38
C GLU A 127 9.56 2.07 -7.46
N SER A 128 10.12 2.56 -8.57
CA SER A 128 10.50 3.96 -8.77
C SER A 128 9.32 4.94 -8.85
N ASN A 129 8.13 4.49 -9.28
CA ASN A 129 6.95 5.35 -9.36
C ASN A 129 6.19 5.49 -8.03
N LYS A 130 6.63 4.78 -6.99
CA LYS A 130 5.98 4.81 -5.69
C LYS A 130 6.50 6.00 -4.90
N ILE A 131 5.65 6.61 -4.08
CA ILE A 131 5.99 7.82 -3.35
C ILE A 131 6.75 7.43 -2.07
N ASP A 132 7.98 7.90 -1.95
CA ASP A 132 8.80 7.86 -0.72
C ASP A 132 8.40 8.90 0.33
#